data_AF-A0A3Q3W0Y9-F1
#
_entry.id   AF-A0A3Q3W0Y9-F1
#
_cell.length_a   1.000
_cell.length_b   1.000
_cell.length_c   1.000
_cell.angle_alpha   90.00
_cell.angle_beta   90.00
_cell.angle_gamma   90.00
#
_symmetry.space_group_name_H-M   'P 1'
#
loop_
_entity.id
_entity.type
_entity.pdbx_description
1 polymer ?
#
loop_
_entity_poly.entity_id
_entity_poly.type
_entity_poly.pdbx_seq_one_letter_code
_entity_poly.pdbx_strand_id
1 'polypeptide(L)' 'MATIAELKSAVKETLESRGVLSQLKARIRAEVFSALEDQREPRPPLSHENLLLNELIREYLEFNKYRYAASVFLYFYMLF' A
#
# COMPACT_ATOMS: atom_id res chain seq x y z
N MET A 1 -31.42 11.68 -25.59
CA MET A 1 -30.09 11.40 -26.18
C MET A 1 -29.10 11.41 -25.04
N ALA A 2 -28.35 10.32 -24.82
CA ALA A 2 -27.35 10.31 -23.76
C ALA A 2 -26.26 11.33 -24.09
N THR A 3 -25.98 12.22 -23.15
CA THR A 3 -24.92 13.23 -23.31
C THR A 3 -23.55 12.58 -23.12
N ILE A 4 -22.52 13.17 -23.71
CA ILE A 4 -21.12 12.71 -23.56
C ILE A 4 -20.73 12.66 -22.06
N ALA A 5 -21.30 13.54 -21.24
CA ALA A 5 -21.09 13.56 -19.79
C ALA A 5 -21.66 12.32 -19.09
N GLU A 6 -22.89 11.92 -19.44
CA GLU A 6 -23.54 10.72 -18.89
C GLU A 6 -22.77 9.46 -19.28
N LEU A 7 -22.30 9.37 -20.53
CA LEU A 7 -21.49 8.25 -20.99
C LEU A 7 -20.16 8.16 -20.22
N LYS A 8 -19.48 9.30 -20.03
CA LYS A 8 -18.24 9.36 -19.25
C LYS A 8 -18.46 8.94 -17.78
N SER A 9 -19.58 9.36 -17.20
CA SER A 9 -19.95 8.99 -15.83
C SER A 9 -20.20 7.48 -15.71
N ALA A 10 -21.00 6.91 -16.60
CA ALA A 10 -21.31 5.49 -16.61
C ALA A 10 -20.05 4.61 -16.78
N VAL A 11 -19.11 5.02 -17.64
CA VAL A 11 -17.84 4.33 -17.80
C VAL A 11 -17.00 4.40 -16.53
N LYS A 12 -16.90 5.57 -15.90
CA LYS A 12 -16.15 5.75 -14.65
C LYS A 12 -16.72 4.86 -13.53
N GLU A 13 -18.04 4.87 -13.35
CA GLU A 13 -18.73 4.10 -12.32
C GLU A 13 -18.62 2.59 -12.55
N THR A 14 -18.63 2.16 -13.81
CA THR A 14 -18.35 0.76 -14.19
C THR A 14 -16.92 0.35 -13.85
N LEU A 15 -15.93 1.22 -14.11
CA LEU A 15 -14.53 0.95 -13.79
C LEU A 15 -14.25 0.98 -12.28
N GLU A 16 -14.97 1.82 -11.52
CA GLU A 16 -14.90 1.86 -10.06
C GLU A 16 -15.55 0.62 -9.42
N SER A 17 -16.74 0.22 -9.86
CA SER A 17 -17.44 -0.98 -9.34
C SER A 17 -16.70 -2.28 -9.62
N ARG A 18 -15.99 -2.37 -10.76
CA ARG A 18 -15.11 -3.50 -11.08
C ARG A 18 -13.75 -3.44 -10.35
N GLY A 19 -13.45 -2.38 -9.60
CA GLY A 19 -12.18 -2.18 -8.89
C GLY A 19 -10.98 -1.82 -9.77
N VAL A 20 -11.15 -1.83 -11.10
CA VAL A 20 -10.10 -1.54 -12.09
C VAL A 20 -9.56 -0.12 -11.92
N LEU A 21 -10.44 0.87 -11.69
CA LEU A 21 -10.00 2.25 -11.53
C LEU A 21 -9.19 2.44 -10.24
N SER A 22 -9.53 1.72 -9.16
CA SER A 22 -8.79 1.74 -7.91
C SER A 22 -7.40 1.12 -8.08
N GLN A 23 -7.30 0.00 -8.79
CA GLN A 23 -6.02 -0.63 -9.12
C GLN A 23 -5.14 0.28 -9.98
N LEU A 24 -5.72 0.94 -10.98
CA LEU A 24 -4.98 1.87 -11.84
C LEU A 24 -4.45 3.07 -11.05
N LYS A 25 -5.29 3.67 -10.18
CA LYS A 25 -4.89 4.75 -9.26
C LYS A 25 -3.74 4.30 -8.33
N ALA A 26 -3.81 3.09 -7.79
CA ALA A 26 -2.78 2.54 -6.92
C ALA A 26 -1.45 2.36 -7.68
N ARG A 27 -1.49 1.82 -8.90
CA ARG A 27 -0.31 1.65 -9.76
C ARG A 27 0.34 2.99 -10.11
N ILE A 28 -0.47 4.01 -10.47
CA ILE A 28 0.05 5.35 -10.76
C ILE A 28 0.75 5.93 -9.51
N ARG A 29 0.14 5.81 -8.33
CA ARG A 29 0.76 6.27 -7.08
C ARG A 29 2.07 5.54 -6.79
N ALA A 30 2.12 4.23 -6.98
CA ALA A 30 3.33 3.44 -6.81
C ALA A 30 4.44 3.87 -7.78
N GLU A 31 4.10 4.11 -9.05
CA GLU A 31 5.06 4.56 -10.07
C GLU A 31 5.58 5.96 -9.78
N VAL A 32 4.70 6.89 -9.39
CA VAL A 32 5.08 8.24 -8.97
C VAL A 32 5.98 8.18 -7.74
N PHE A 33 5.65 7.34 -6.76
CA PHE A 33 6.50 7.15 -5.59
C PHE A 33 7.86 6.59 -5.98
N SER A 34 7.90 5.55 -6.81
CA SER A 34 9.15 4.95 -7.32
C SER A 34 10.00 5.93 -8.14
N ALA A 35 9.40 6.86 -8.87
CA ALA A 35 10.11 7.88 -9.64
C ALA A 35 10.64 9.02 -8.75
N LEU A 36 10.00 9.26 -7.60
CA LEU A 36 10.44 10.22 -6.58
C LEU A 36 11.40 9.61 -5.55
N GLU A 37 11.38 8.29 -5.38
CA GLU A 37 12.29 7.54 -4.51
C GLU A 37 13.69 7.58 -5.12
N ASP A 38 14.45 8.62 -4.76
CA ASP A 38 15.85 8.78 -5.14
C ASP A 38 16.61 7.54 -4.62
N GLN A 39 16.97 6.63 -5.51
CA GLN A 39 17.54 5.29 -5.22
C GLN A 39 18.93 5.33 -4.56
N ARG A 40 19.30 6.44 -3.91
CA ARG A 40 20.66 6.75 -3.48
C ARG A 40 20.86 6.72 -1.98
N GLU A 41 19.81 6.71 -1.17
CA GLU A 41 19.96 6.45 0.25
C GLU A 41 19.80 4.95 0.52
N PRO A 42 20.90 4.23 0.85
CA PRO A 42 20.75 2.87 1.34
C PRO A 42 19.84 2.92 2.58
N ARG A 43 18.82 2.05 2.61
CA ARG A 43 17.94 1.94 3.78
C ARG A 43 18.82 1.84 5.03
N PRO A 44 18.53 2.64 6.07
CA PRO A 44 19.37 2.65 7.26
C PRO A 44 19.49 1.22 7.81
N PRO A 45 20.70 0.80 8.23
CA PRO A 45 20.92 -0.53 8.76
C PRO A 45 20.00 -0.77 9.95
N LEU A 46 19.47 -1.98 10.04
CA LEU A 46 18.52 -2.35 11.09
C LEU A 46 19.24 -2.34 12.44
N SER A 47 18.99 -1.31 13.24
CA SER A 47 19.55 -1.19 14.59
C SER A 47 18.86 -2.15 15.56
N HIS A 48 19.52 -2.45 16.68
CA HIS A 48 18.92 -3.25 17.74
C HIS A 48 17.64 -2.62 18.31
N GLU A 49 17.61 -1.29 18.41
CA GLU A 49 16.43 -0.55 18.85
C GLU A 49 15.26 -0.71 17.86
N ASN A 50 15.54 -0.72 16.56
CA ASN A 50 14.52 -0.95 15.54
C ASN A 50 13.99 -2.39 15.58
N LEU A 51 14.83 -3.39 15.87
CA LEU A 51 14.37 -4.76 16.11
C LEU A 51 13.39 -4.81 17.28
N LEU A 52 13.72 -4.16 18.40
CA LEU A 52 12.85 -4.12 19.56
C LEU A 52 11.51 -3.45 19.26
N LEU A 53 11.54 -2.29 18.57
CA LEU A 53 10.32 -1.60 18.14
C LEU A 53 9.47 -2.48 17.22
N ASN A 54 10.08 -3.20 16.28
CA ASN A 54 9.36 -4.07 15.37
C ASN A 54 8.67 -5.23 16.10
N GLU A 55 9.32 -5.85 17.09
CA GLU A 55 8.69 -6.89 17.91
C GLU A 55 7.54 -6.32 18.77
N LEU A 56 7.69 -5.12 19.33
CA LEU A 56 6.60 -4.46 20.06
C LEU A 56 5.39 -4.16 19.18
N ILE A 57 5.62 -3.71 17.94
CA ILE A 57 4.55 -3.47 16.96
C ILE A 57 3.86 -4.79 16.61
N ARG A 58 4.63 -5.85 16.36
CA ARG A 58 4.09 -7.18 16.07
C ARG A 58 3.24 -7.68 17.23
N GLU A 59 3.75 -7.62 18.46
CA GLU A 59 3.03 -8.05 19.66
C GLU A 59 1.74 -7.25 19.85
N TYR A 60 1.77 -5.94 19.62
CA TYR A 60 0.58 -5.09 19.66
C TYR A 60 -0.48 -5.55 18.64
N LEU A 61 -0.08 -5.83 17.40
CA LEU A 61 -1.00 -6.29 16.36
C LEU A 61 -1.59 -7.67 16.69
N GLU A 62 -0.79 -8.58 17.24
CA GLU A 62 -1.25 -9.91 17.68
C GLU A 62 -2.21 -9.80 18.87
N PHE A 63 -1.88 -8.99 19.88
CA PHE A 63 -2.71 -8.75 21.06
C PHE A 63 -4.10 -8.20 20.68
N ASN A 64 -4.15 -7.25 19.74
CA ASN A 64 -5.39 -6.66 19.25
C ASN A 64 -6.10 -7.50 18.17
N LYS A 65 -5.58 -8.69 17.84
CA LYS A 65 -6.13 -9.62 16.85
C LYS A 65 -6.19 -9.04 15.42
N TYR A 66 -5.30 -8.11 15.08
CA TYR A 66 -5.18 -7.55 13.73
C TYR A 66 -4.37 -8.46 12.81
N ARG A 67 -4.87 -9.68 12.58
CA ARG A 67 -4.15 -10.77 11.91
C ARG A 67 -3.66 -10.41 10.50
N TYR A 68 -4.47 -9.69 9.71
CA TYR A 68 -4.09 -9.28 8.36
C TYR A 68 -3.02 -8.19 8.36
N ALA A 69 -3.07 -7.26 9.31
CA ALA A 69 -2.03 -6.24 9.47
C ALA A 69 -0.71 -6.89 9.92
N ALA A 70 -0.77 -7.82 10.88
CA ALA A 70 0.39 -8.57 11.34
C ALA A 70 1.04 -9.39 10.20
N SER A 71 0.24 -10.04 9.34
CA SER A 71 0.78 -10.80 8.20
C SER A 71 1.49 -9.93 7.16
N VAL A 72 0.94 -8.74 6.88
CA VAL A 72 1.59 -7.79 5.96
C VAL A 72 2.85 -7.23 6.60
N PHE A 73 2.80 -6.87 7.89
CA PHE A 73 3.95 -6.36 8.63
C PHE A 73 5.12 -7.36 8.64
N LEU A 74 4.86 -8.64 8.92
CA LEU A 74 5.87 -9.70 8.90
C LEU A 74 6.51 -9.90 7.52
N TYR A 75 5.71 -9.79 6.45
CA TYR A 75 6.22 -9.90 5.07
C TYR A 75 7.28 -8.83 4.78
N PHE A 76 7.06 -7.59 5.21
CA PHE A 76 8.03 -6.51 5.04
C PHE A 76 9.21 -6.59 6.01
N TYR A 77 9.03 -7.20 7.18
CA TYR A 77 10.07 -7.35 8.19
C TYR A 77 11.06 -8.48 7.90
N MET A 78 10.62 -9.62 7.36
CA MET A 78 11.51 -10.78 7.11
C MET A 78 12.27 -10.72 5.78
N LEU A 79 11.90 -9.83 4.86
CA LEU A 79 12.50 -9.74 3.52
C LEU A 79 13.67 -8.74 3.41
N PHE A 80 14.02 -8.05 4.49
CA PHE A 80 15.04 -6.99 4.49
C PHE A 80 15.82 -6.99 5.81
#